data_AF-A0A535EC56-F1
#
_entry.id   AF-A0A535EC56-F1
#
_cell.length_a   1.000
_cell.length_b   1.000
_cell.length_c   1.000
_cell.angle_alpha   90.00
_cell.angle_beta   90.00
_cell.angle_gamma   90.00
#
_symmetry.space_group_name_H-M   'P 1'
#
loop_
_entity.id
_entity.type
_entity.pdbx_description
1 polymer ?
#
loop_
_entity_poly.entity_id
_entity_poly.type
_entity_poly.pdbx_seq_one_letter_code
_entity_poly.pdbx_strand_id
1 'polypeptide(L)'
;NEDGSPRSDIFSQATPTNGQPGLGYIATALTAAHQADPNAKLYLNDFNIEGVGAKSNAMLAEVMSLKQQGVPIDGVGFESHFVLGGVPSTMQQNIQRFVSAGLSVWITELDDRITLPASSANLTQQANEYAGVVRSCLAVTGCVGSTVPHFISLPGVTASNWLPATLM
;
A
#
# COMPACT_ATOMS: atom_id res chain seq x y z
N ASN A 1 7.49 -1.38 9.64
CA ASN A 1 8.67 -2.23 9.29
C ASN A 1 8.23 -3.51 8.57
N GLU A 2 9.14 -4.17 7.84
CA GLU A 2 8.83 -5.40 7.06
C GLU A 2 8.39 -6.59 7.92
N ASP A 3 8.83 -6.62 9.19
CA ASP A 3 8.41 -7.62 10.18
C ASP A 3 7.03 -7.33 10.80
N GLY A 4 6.36 -6.25 10.38
CA GLY A 4 5.07 -5.81 10.91
C GLY A 4 5.16 -4.97 12.19
N SER A 5 6.36 -4.70 12.73
CA SER A 5 6.50 -3.76 13.83
C SER A 5 6.30 -2.31 13.36
N PRO A 6 5.74 -1.42 14.21
CA PRO A 6 5.65 0.00 13.91
C PRO A 6 7.03 0.62 13.66
N ARG A 7 7.13 1.56 12.72
CA ARG A 7 8.30 2.44 12.66
C ARG A 7 8.27 3.41 13.85
N SER A 8 9.45 3.68 14.40
CA SER A 8 9.63 4.72 15.40
C SER A 8 9.88 6.04 14.70
N ASP A 9 9.05 7.02 15.00
CA ASP A 9 9.10 8.39 14.53
C ASP A 9 8.55 9.34 15.61
N ILE A 10 8.50 10.64 15.31
CA ILE A 10 8.02 11.63 16.29
C ILE A 10 6.54 11.46 16.64
N PHE A 11 5.71 10.91 15.74
CA PHE A 11 4.27 10.78 15.94
C PHE A 11 3.96 9.57 16.80
N SER A 12 4.60 8.44 16.50
CA SER A 12 4.50 7.20 17.27
C SER A 12 5.07 7.35 18.68
N GLN A 13 6.09 8.18 18.87
CA GLN A 13 6.60 8.56 20.19
C GLN A 13 5.64 9.47 20.96
N ALA A 14 4.88 10.32 20.27
CA ALA A 14 3.88 11.20 20.88
C ALA A 14 2.59 10.47 21.28
N THR A 15 2.32 9.29 20.69
CA THR A 15 1.14 8.46 21.03
C THR A 15 1.55 7.05 21.47
N PRO A 16 2.27 6.89 22.59
CA PRO A 16 2.76 5.58 23.01
C PRO A 16 1.64 4.68 23.50
N THR A 17 1.73 3.39 23.19
CA THR A 17 0.84 2.35 23.71
C THR A 17 1.67 1.41 24.59
N ASN A 18 1.32 1.27 25.87
CA ASN A 18 2.05 0.44 26.85
C ASN A 18 3.56 0.75 26.93
N GLY A 19 3.94 2.02 26.78
CA GLY A 19 5.34 2.45 26.85
C GLY A 19 6.19 2.16 25.61
N GLN A 20 5.56 1.74 24.49
CA GLN A 20 6.20 1.57 23.19
C GLN A 20 5.67 2.60 22.18
N PRO A 21 6.41 2.91 21.10
CA PRO A 21 5.87 3.71 19.99
C PRO A 21 4.53 3.14 19.54
N GLY A 22 3.48 3.97 19.55
CA GLY A 22 2.12 3.54 19.30
C GLY A 22 1.50 4.24 18.09
N LEU A 23 0.49 3.61 17.50
CA LEU A 23 -0.15 4.08 16.26
C LEU A 23 -1.38 4.98 16.52
N GLY A 24 -1.57 5.48 17.75
CA GLY A 24 -2.75 6.29 18.12
C GLY A 24 -2.91 7.58 17.30
N TYR A 25 -1.81 8.11 16.75
CA TYR A 25 -1.86 9.25 15.84
C TYR A 25 -2.65 8.94 14.54
N ILE A 26 -2.70 7.69 14.10
CA ILE A 26 -3.44 7.27 12.90
C ILE A 26 -4.94 7.49 13.12
N ALA A 27 -5.48 7.02 14.24
CA ALA A 27 -6.88 7.23 14.61
C ALA A 27 -7.24 8.71 14.68
N THR A 28 -6.33 9.52 15.24
CA THR A 28 -6.48 10.98 15.33
C THR A 28 -6.54 11.62 13.94
N ALA A 29 -5.61 11.26 13.05
CA ALA A 29 -5.54 11.78 11.69
C ALA A 29 -6.78 11.42 10.86
N LEU A 30 -7.21 10.16 10.90
CA LEU A 30 -8.40 9.69 10.19
C LEU A 30 -9.68 10.38 10.70
N THR A 31 -9.81 10.51 12.02
CA THR A 31 -10.96 11.21 12.62
C THR A 31 -10.99 12.68 12.23
N ALA A 32 -9.83 13.36 12.26
CA ALA A 32 -9.73 14.75 11.84
C ALA A 32 -10.04 14.92 10.34
N ALA A 33 -9.54 14.02 9.49
CA ALA A 33 -9.83 14.02 8.05
C ALA A 33 -11.34 13.85 7.79
N HIS A 34 -11.99 12.91 8.48
CA HIS A 34 -13.44 12.72 8.36
C HIS A 34 -14.25 13.93 8.85
N GLN A 35 -13.80 14.61 9.91
CA GLN A 35 -14.46 15.83 10.39
C GLN A 35 -14.33 16.98 9.38
N ALA A 36 -13.22 17.05 8.65
CA ALA A 36 -12.99 18.06 7.62
C ALA A 36 -13.80 17.78 6.34
N ASP A 37 -13.88 16.52 5.92
CA ASP A 37 -14.73 16.09 4.80
C ASP A 37 -15.32 14.69 5.07
N PRO A 38 -16.58 14.62 5.54
CA PRO A 38 -17.23 13.35 5.82
C PRO A 38 -17.50 12.47 4.59
N ASN A 39 -17.42 13.04 3.37
CA ASN A 39 -17.65 12.30 2.13
C ASN A 39 -16.38 11.71 1.53
N ALA A 40 -15.21 12.18 1.97
CA ALA A 40 -13.93 11.67 1.52
C ALA A 40 -13.77 10.20 1.92
N LYS A 41 -13.21 9.41 1.00
CA LYS A 41 -12.81 8.03 1.30
C LYS A 41 -11.44 8.02 1.94
N LEU A 42 -11.33 7.40 3.11
CA LEU A 42 -10.11 7.41 3.91
C LEU A 42 -9.36 6.09 3.78
N TYR A 43 -8.08 6.18 3.43
CA TYR A 43 -7.21 5.03 3.18
C TYR A 43 -5.93 5.13 4.01
N LEU A 44 -5.43 3.98 4.47
CA LEU A 44 -4.03 3.84 4.87
C LEU A 44 -3.24 3.30 3.67
N ASN A 45 -2.17 3.99 3.28
CA ASN A 45 -1.35 3.68 2.12
C ASN A 45 0.04 3.24 2.58
N ASP A 46 0.54 2.12 2.05
CA ASP A 46 1.89 1.62 2.38
C ASP A 46 2.41 0.68 1.27
N PHE A 47 3.73 0.50 1.22
CA PHE A 47 4.42 -0.46 0.35
C PHE A 47 4.68 -1.81 1.03
N ASN A 48 5.04 -2.83 0.24
CA ASN A 48 5.38 -4.19 0.71
C ASN A 48 4.25 -4.88 1.50
N ILE A 49 3.02 -4.42 1.34
CA ILE A 49 1.83 -5.05 1.91
C ILE A 49 1.01 -5.81 0.88
N GLU A 50 1.48 -5.92 -0.37
CA GLU A 50 0.77 -6.50 -1.51
C GLU A 50 0.66 -8.02 -1.39
N GLY A 51 1.69 -8.68 -0.88
CA GLY A 51 1.72 -10.11 -0.63
C GLY A 51 1.26 -10.51 0.78
N VAL A 52 0.81 -11.75 0.95
CA VAL A 52 0.53 -12.31 2.27
C VAL A 52 1.84 -12.47 3.05
N GLY A 53 2.01 -11.68 4.10
CA GLY A 53 3.22 -11.63 4.92
C GLY A 53 3.07 -10.80 6.20
N ALA A 54 4.13 -10.73 7.00
CA ALA A 54 4.12 -10.09 8.32
C ALA A 54 3.62 -8.63 8.29
N LYS A 55 4.15 -7.81 7.38
CA LYS A 55 3.71 -6.42 7.18
C LYS A 55 2.23 -6.31 6.81
N SER A 56 1.76 -7.09 5.83
CA SER A 56 0.33 -7.14 5.46
C SER A 56 -0.58 -7.63 6.61
N ASN A 57 -0.09 -8.52 7.47
CA ASN A 57 -0.84 -9.03 8.62
C ASN A 57 -0.97 -7.94 9.68
N ALA A 58 0.10 -7.19 9.93
CA ALA A 58 0.08 -6.07 10.85
C ALA A 58 -0.83 -4.94 10.34
N MET A 59 -0.73 -4.59 9.05
CA MET A 59 -1.64 -3.63 8.42
C MET A 59 -3.11 -4.07 8.56
N LEU A 60 -3.43 -5.34 8.26
CA LEU A 60 -4.78 -5.87 8.43
C LEU A 60 -5.26 -5.84 9.89
N ALA A 61 -4.38 -6.15 10.84
CA ALA A 61 -4.72 -6.07 12.27
C ALA A 61 -4.98 -4.62 12.71
N GLU A 62 -4.18 -3.67 12.23
CA GLU A 62 -4.32 -2.24 12.55
C GLU A 62 -5.63 -1.68 12.03
N VAL A 63 -5.95 -1.88 10.74
CA VAL A 63 -7.23 -1.41 10.17
C VAL A 63 -8.44 -2.05 10.86
N MET A 64 -8.34 -3.31 11.26
CA MET A 64 -9.41 -3.97 12.02
C MET A 64 -9.55 -3.39 13.43
N SER A 65 -8.45 -3.06 14.08
CA SER A 65 -8.45 -2.36 15.39
C SER A 65 -9.10 -0.98 15.28
N LEU A 66 -8.75 -0.21 14.26
CA LEU A 66 -9.34 1.11 13.99
C LEU A 66 -10.86 1.01 13.76
N LYS A 67 -11.29 0.03 12.96
CA LYS A 67 -12.73 -0.23 12.74
C LYS A 67 -13.45 -0.60 14.03
N GLN A 68 -12.86 -1.44 14.89
CA GLN A 68 -13.44 -1.79 16.19
C GLN A 68 -13.57 -0.59 17.12
N GLN A 69 -12.67 0.39 17.01
CA GLN A 69 -12.72 1.65 17.76
C GLN A 69 -13.69 2.68 17.16
N GLY A 70 -14.33 2.38 16.02
CA GLY A 70 -15.24 3.31 15.34
C GLY A 70 -14.54 4.42 14.56
N VAL A 71 -13.24 4.28 14.28
CA VAL A 71 -12.49 5.24 13.47
C VAL A 71 -12.95 5.15 12.01
N PRO A 72 -13.24 6.29 11.34
CA PRO A 72 -13.60 6.30 9.91
C PRO A 72 -12.44 5.82 9.04
N ILE A 73 -12.62 4.68 8.36
CA ILE A 73 -11.66 4.13 7.40
C ILE A 73 -12.41 3.29 6.35
N ASP A 74 -12.12 3.53 5.08
CA ASP A 74 -12.80 2.91 3.94
C ASP A 74 -11.95 1.85 3.23
N GLY A 75 -10.62 1.97 3.29
CA GLY A 75 -9.75 1.09 2.52
C GLY A 75 -8.27 1.12 2.85
N VAL A 76 -7.51 0.35 2.07
CA VAL A 76 -6.06 0.27 2.12
C VAL A 76 -5.48 0.50 0.71
N GLY A 77 -4.50 1.38 0.63
CA GLY A 77 -3.71 1.64 -0.57
C GLY A 77 -2.49 0.73 -0.59
N PHE A 78 -2.34 -0.02 -1.68
CA PHE A 78 -1.16 -0.82 -1.98
C PHE A 78 -0.29 0.00 -2.93
N GLU A 79 0.80 0.58 -2.44
CA GLU A 79 1.70 1.39 -3.26
C GLU A 79 2.14 0.62 -4.50
N SER A 80 2.46 -0.67 -4.36
CA SER A 80 2.80 -1.55 -5.49
C SER A 80 4.06 -1.13 -6.25
N HIS A 81 5.07 -0.67 -5.50
CA HIS A 81 6.43 -0.46 -6.02
C HIS A 81 7.19 -1.77 -6.11
N PHE A 82 7.40 -2.26 -7.33
CA PHE A 82 8.05 -3.55 -7.56
C PHE A 82 9.45 -3.41 -8.16
N VAL A 83 10.18 -4.51 -8.04
CA VAL A 83 11.38 -4.82 -8.84
C VAL A 83 11.02 -5.96 -9.74
N LEU A 84 11.50 -5.97 -10.98
CA LEU A 84 11.19 -7.02 -11.93
C LEU A 84 11.37 -8.42 -11.32
N GLY A 85 10.32 -9.23 -11.32
CA GLY A 85 10.26 -10.54 -10.67
C GLY A 85 9.76 -10.51 -9.23
N GLY A 86 9.36 -9.34 -8.73
CA GLY A 86 9.04 -9.07 -7.33
C GLY A 86 7.54 -9.01 -7.02
N VAL A 87 6.67 -9.08 -8.03
CA VAL A 87 5.21 -9.12 -7.80
C VAL A 87 4.84 -10.38 -7.02
N PRO A 88 4.24 -10.27 -5.82
CA PRO A 88 3.90 -11.44 -5.02
C PRO A 88 2.84 -12.31 -5.70
N SER A 89 3.08 -13.61 -5.80
CA SER A 89 2.09 -14.57 -6.33
C SER A 89 0.81 -14.64 -5.50
N THR A 90 0.85 -14.17 -4.25
CA THR A 90 -0.27 -14.12 -3.31
C THR A 90 -1.04 -12.80 -3.35
N MET A 91 -0.73 -11.88 -4.27
CA MET A 91 -1.35 -10.54 -4.31
C MET A 91 -2.89 -10.60 -4.41
N GLN A 92 -3.46 -11.37 -5.33
CA GLN A 92 -4.92 -11.51 -5.44
C GLN A 92 -5.55 -12.06 -4.14
N GLN A 93 -4.93 -13.08 -3.54
CA GLN A 93 -5.39 -13.62 -2.25
C GLN A 93 -5.36 -12.53 -1.17
N ASN A 94 -4.32 -11.70 -1.16
CA ASN A 94 -4.16 -10.67 -0.16
C ASN A 94 -5.16 -9.52 -0.34
N ILE A 95 -5.41 -9.08 -1.58
CA ILE A 95 -6.50 -8.15 -1.91
C ILE A 95 -7.83 -8.70 -1.36
N GLN A 96 -8.11 -9.99 -1.59
CA GLN A 96 -9.32 -10.63 -1.08
C GLN A 96 -9.40 -10.63 0.46
N ARG A 97 -8.27 -10.74 1.18
CA ARG A 97 -8.26 -10.68 2.65
C ARG A 97 -8.73 -9.31 3.18
N PHE A 98 -8.22 -8.22 2.62
CA PHE A 98 -8.66 -6.87 2.99
C PHE A 98 -10.12 -6.61 2.60
N VAL A 99 -10.52 -7.06 1.40
CA VAL A 99 -11.91 -6.94 0.95
C VAL A 99 -12.89 -7.72 1.84
N SER A 100 -12.54 -8.95 2.23
CA SER A 100 -13.34 -9.74 3.16
C SER A 100 -13.41 -9.14 4.57
N ALA A 101 -12.46 -8.28 4.96
CA ALA A 101 -12.50 -7.49 6.18
C ALA A 101 -13.39 -6.23 6.07
N GLY A 102 -14.07 -6.05 4.93
CA GLY A 102 -14.97 -4.92 4.66
C GLY A 102 -14.21 -3.63 4.39
N LEU A 103 -13.06 -3.72 3.73
CA LEU A 103 -12.28 -2.60 3.22
C LEU A 103 -12.28 -2.62 1.70
N SER A 104 -12.11 -1.47 1.08
CA SER A 104 -11.71 -1.39 -0.32
C SER A 104 -10.18 -1.46 -0.44
N VAL A 105 -9.68 -1.90 -1.60
CA VAL A 105 -8.25 -1.88 -1.93
C VAL A 105 -8.03 -1.02 -3.17
N TRP A 106 -7.03 -0.14 -3.13
CA TRP A 106 -6.60 0.63 -4.30
C TRP A 106 -5.11 0.34 -4.54
N ILE A 107 -4.72 -0.03 -5.75
CA ILE A 107 -3.31 -0.01 -6.17
C ILE A 107 -2.90 1.44 -6.49
N THR A 108 -2.12 2.08 -5.63
CA THR A 108 -2.00 3.55 -5.63
C THR A 108 -0.82 4.09 -6.42
N GLU A 109 0.28 3.35 -6.54
CA GLU A 109 1.56 3.87 -7.05
C GLU A 109 2.31 2.83 -7.91
N LEU A 110 1.57 2.04 -8.72
CA LEU A 110 2.14 0.90 -9.45
C LEU A 110 3.28 1.30 -10.39
N ASP A 111 4.48 0.85 -10.05
CA ASP A 111 5.64 0.80 -10.91
C ASP A 111 6.40 -0.53 -10.74
N ASP A 112 7.20 -0.90 -11.74
CA ASP A 112 8.00 -2.12 -11.72
C ASP A 112 9.38 -1.82 -12.31
N ARG A 113 10.40 -1.67 -11.44
CA ARG A 113 11.72 -1.20 -11.87
C ARG A 113 12.53 -2.31 -12.55
N ILE A 114 13.16 -1.95 -13.67
CA ILE A 114 14.11 -2.80 -14.41
C ILE A 114 15.53 -2.25 -14.25
N THR A 115 16.51 -3.13 -14.06
CA THR A 115 17.94 -2.78 -14.18
C THR A 115 18.30 -2.45 -15.62
N LEU A 116 18.87 -1.26 -15.85
CA LEU A 116 19.28 -0.81 -17.17
C LEU A 116 20.67 -1.34 -17.57
N PRO A 117 20.94 -1.53 -18.88
CA PRO A 117 20.01 -1.35 -19.99
C PRO A 117 18.98 -2.48 -20.06
N ALA A 118 17.72 -2.14 -20.36
CA ALA A 118 16.66 -3.13 -20.45
C ALA A 118 16.83 -4.02 -21.69
N SER A 119 16.71 -5.34 -21.51
CA SER A 119 16.58 -6.29 -22.62
C SER A 119 15.12 -6.48 -23.03
N SER A 120 14.87 -7.01 -24.23
CA SER A 120 13.53 -7.39 -24.68
C SER A 120 12.86 -8.40 -23.73
N ALA A 121 13.64 -9.27 -23.08
CA ALA A 121 13.15 -10.19 -22.08
C ALA A 121 12.68 -9.45 -20.82
N ASN A 122 13.43 -8.45 -20.34
CA ASN A 122 13.04 -7.64 -19.19
C ASN A 122 11.74 -6.87 -19.47
N LEU A 123 11.62 -6.25 -20.65
CA LEU A 123 10.41 -5.51 -21.03
C LEU A 123 9.19 -6.43 -21.16
N THR A 124 9.38 -7.65 -21.70
CA THR A 124 8.30 -8.64 -21.79
C THR A 124 7.84 -9.10 -20.42
N GLN A 125 8.78 -9.38 -19.51
CA GLN A 125 8.46 -9.77 -18.14
C GLN A 125 7.74 -8.64 -17.40
N GLN A 126 8.23 -7.40 -17.51
CA GLN A 126 7.61 -6.24 -16.89
C GLN A 126 6.17 -6.05 -17.38
N ALA A 127 5.94 -6.15 -18.69
CA ALA A 127 4.58 -6.08 -19.25
C ALA A 127 3.66 -7.17 -18.68
N ASN A 128 4.16 -8.39 -18.50
CA ASN A 128 3.40 -9.49 -17.89
C ASN A 128 3.10 -9.23 -16.40
N GLU A 129 4.03 -8.60 -15.66
CA GLU A 129 3.89 -8.26 -14.25
C GLU A 129 2.87 -7.12 -14.03
N TYR A 130 2.95 -6.02 -14.79
CA TYR A 130 1.89 -5.00 -14.82
C TYR A 130 0.51 -5.62 -15.12
N ALA A 131 0.43 -6.48 -16.14
CA ALA A 131 -0.81 -7.17 -16.47
C ALA A 131 -1.28 -8.12 -15.36
N GLY A 132 -0.35 -8.73 -14.62
CA GLY A 132 -0.64 -9.59 -13.47
C GLY A 132 -1.24 -8.81 -12.29
N VAL A 133 -0.68 -7.65 -11.97
CA VAL A 133 -1.17 -6.74 -10.93
C VAL A 133 -2.59 -6.27 -11.26
N VAL A 134 -2.82 -5.76 -12.47
CA VAL A 134 -4.15 -5.30 -12.90
C VAL A 134 -5.16 -6.43 -12.90
N ARG A 135 -4.80 -7.63 -13.38
CA ARG A 135 -5.68 -8.82 -13.31
C ARG A 135 -6.03 -9.21 -11.88
N SER A 136 -5.08 -9.14 -10.95
CA SER A 136 -5.32 -9.44 -9.54
C SER A 136 -6.35 -8.50 -8.92
N CYS A 137 -6.31 -7.21 -9.28
CA CYS A 137 -7.30 -6.23 -8.86
C CYS A 137 -8.67 -6.50 -9.50
N LEU A 138 -8.73 -6.65 -10.82
CA LEU A 138 -10.00 -6.90 -11.54
C LEU A 138 -10.70 -8.19 -11.09
N ALA A 139 -9.95 -9.18 -10.58
CA ALA A 139 -10.50 -10.42 -10.06
C ALA A 139 -11.26 -10.26 -8.73
N VAL A 140 -11.12 -9.12 -8.03
CA VAL A 140 -11.76 -8.88 -6.72
C VAL A 140 -12.58 -7.60 -6.78
N THR A 141 -13.90 -7.70 -6.63
CA THR A 141 -14.84 -6.57 -6.76
C THR A 141 -14.55 -5.41 -5.80
N GLY A 142 -13.95 -5.67 -4.63
CA GLY A 142 -13.53 -4.64 -3.68
C GLY A 142 -12.19 -3.97 -3.98
N CYS A 143 -11.50 -4.36 -5.06
CA CYS A 143 -10.37 -3.61 -5.57
C CYS A 143 -10.86 -2.52 -6.53
N VAL A 144 -10.75 -1.26 -6.12
CA VAL A 144 -11.48 -0.14 -6.73
C VAL A 144 -10.72 0.56 -7.85
N GLY A 145 -9.44 0.24 -8.05
CA GLY A 145 -8.66 0.85 -9.11
C GLY A 145 -7.16 0.61 -9.01
N SER A 146 -6.47 1.11 -10.03
CA SER A 146 -5.02 1.15 -10.11
C SER A 146 -4.58 2.50 -10.68
N THR A 147 -3.57 3.10 -10.04
CA THR A 147 -2.91 4.34 -10.47
C THR A 147 -1.44 4.03 -10.70
N VAL A 148 -0.88 4.55 -11.80
CA VAL A 148 0.56 4.51 -12.08
C VAL A 148 1.15 5.90 -11.86
N PRO A 149 2.24 6.05 -11.09
CA PRO A 149 2.89 7.34 -10.90
C PRO A 149 3.70 7.67 -12.16
N HIS A 150 3.52 8.88 -12.69
CA HIS A 150 4.33 9.46 -13.78
C HIS A 150 4.52 8.57 -15.05
N PHE A 151 3.75 8.84 -16.10
CA PHE A 151 3.76 8.07 -17.37
C PHE A 151 5.01 8.23 -18.27
N ILE A 152 6.06 8.96 -17.85
CA ILE A 152 7.17 9.32 -18.75
C ILE A 152 8.53 8.89 -18.16
N SER A 153 9.10 7.83 -18.73
CA SER A 153 10.54 7.56 -18.64
C SER A 153 11.29 8.45 -19.64
N LEU A 154 11.64 9.68 -19.23
CA LEU A 154 12.49 10.52 -20.07
C LEU A 154 13.89 9.88 -20.18
N PRO A 155 14.46 9.74 -21.39
CA PRO A 155 15.84 9.30 -21.54
C PRO A 155 16.76 10.30 -20.81
N GLY A 156 17.45 9.83 -19.78
CA GLY A 156 18.38 10.63 -18.97
C GLY A 156 17.92 10.93 -17.54
N VAL A 157 16.70 10.56 -17.14
CA VAL A 157 16.31 10.59 -15.72
C VAL A 157 16.76 9.28 -15.08
N THR A 158 17.76 9.36 -14.20
CA THR A 158 18.26 8.21 -13.44
C THR A 158 17.15 7.60 -12.60
N ALA A 159 17.31 6.32 -12.24
CA ALA A 159 16.42 5.50 -11.41
C ALA A 159 16.27 6.00 -9.95
N SER A 160 16.25 7.31 -9.73
CA SER A 160 16.42 7.97 -8.45
C SER A 160 15.24 8.88 -8.06
N ASN A 161 14.19 8.99 -8.88
CA ASN A 161 13.00 9.74 -8.47
C ASN A 161 12.09 8.88 -7.59
N TRP A 162 12.66 8.44 -6.47
CA TRP A 162 11.94 7.98 -5.30
C TRP A 162 11.49 9.23 -4.53
N LEU A 163 10.19 9.51 -4.50
CA LEU A 163 9.59 10.36 -3.46
C LEU A 163 8.79 9.43 -2.53
N PRO A 164 9.44 8.77 -1.54
CA PRO A 164 8.71 7.98 -0.57
C PRO A 164 7.91 8.94 0.31
N ALA A 165 6.59 8.97 0.13
CA ALA A 165 5.68 9.51 1.12
C ALA A 165 5.18 8.35 2.00
N THR A 166 6.08 7.74 2.78
CA THR A 166 5.69 6.61 3.62
C THR A 166 5.26 7.07 5.01
N LEU A 167 4.02 6.74 5.38
CA LEU A 167 3.57 6.65 6.76
C LEU A 167 3.39 5.16 7.11
N MET A 168 4.49 4.39 7.26
CA MET A 168 4.61 3.11 8.00
C MET A 168 5.91 2.30 7.73
#